data_AF-A0A553PQ35-F1
#
_entry.id   AF-A0A553PQ35-F1
#
_cell.length_a   1.000
_cell.length_b   1.000
_cell.length_c   1.000
_cell.angle_alpha   90.00
_cell.angle_beta   90.00
_cell.angle_gamma   90.00
#
_symmetry.space_group_name_H-M   'P 1'
#
loop_
_entity.id
_entity.type
_entity.pdbx_description
1 polymer ?
#
loop_
_entity_poly.entity_id
_entity_poly.type
_entity_poly.pdbx_seq_one_letter_code
_entity_poly.pdbx_strand_id
1 'polypeptide(L)'
;MACSANHSKGSGSAVGAGLIVGQTPAWLQRKIHLRPQHRGVHLVTEEILRQLPELSQFTVGLMHIQLLHTSASLAINENWDPDVRDDMEMMLNRIVPEDMPFRHSCEGPDDMPAHVKACFLGSNLTVPVSDGKLNLGTWQGVWLCEHRDRAGSRKVLVTVNGALRDPERTPVSPTSPIASTTSS
;
A
#
# COMPACT_ATOMS: atom_id res chain seq x y z
N MET A 1 18.10 12.45 62.19
CA MET A 1 18.65 13.70 61.62
C MET A 1 19.25 13.34 60.26
N ALA A 2 18.88 14.08 59.22
CA ALA A 2 18.97 13.70 57.80
C ALA A 2 20.38 13.65 57.21
N CYS A 3 20.58 12.89 56.11
CA CYS A 3 20.79 13.49 54.78
C CYS A 3 20.84 12.39 53.69
N SER A 4 19.96 12.49 52.69
CA SER A 4 20.01 11.73 51.44
C SER A 4 21.19 12.18 50.57
N ALA A 5 21.88 11.23 49.95
CA ALA A 5 22.78 11.51 48.83
C ALA A 5 22.14 11.04 47.52
N ASN A 6 21.74 12.03 46.71
CA ASN A 6 21.50 11.87 45.28
C ASN A 6 22.78 11.38 44.59
N HIS A 7 22.67 10.38 43.70
CA HIS A 7 23.56 10.25 42.55
C HIS A 7 22.69 9.95 41.31
N SER A 8 22.40 11.02 40.57
CA SER A 8 22.13 10.95 39.14
C SER A 8 23.41 10.62 38.39
N LYS A 9 23.38 9.69 37.43
CA LYS A 9 23.91 9.82 36.05
C LYS A 9 24.06 8.47 35.36
N GLY A 10 23.83 8.48 34.05
CA GLY A 10 24.01 7.38 33.11
C GLY A 10 22.83 7.33 32.12
N SER A 11 22.55 8.35 31.31
CA SER A 11 23.26 8.74 30.07
C SER A 11 23.61 7.57 29.14
N GLY A 12 22.85 7.45 28.05
CA GLY A 12 23.35 6.95 26.77
C GLY A 12 22.72 5.65 26.28
N SER A 13 21.85 5.76 25.27
CA SER A 13 22.17 5.14 23.97
C SER A 13 21.32 5.79 22.89
N ALA A 14 21.99 6.43 21.94
CA ALA A 14 21.37 6.93 20.72
C ALA A 14 20.82 5.74 19.94
N VAL A 15 19.49 5.59 19.94
CA VAL A 15 18.80 4.61 19.10
C VAL A 15 18.86 5.16 17.67
N GLY A 16 19.64 4.48 16.83
CA GLY A 16 19.67 4.77 15.39
C GLY A 16 18.25 4.78 14.81
N ALA A 17 17.98 5.72 13.93
CA ALA A 17 16.71 5.86 13.24
C ALA A 17 16.35 4.55 12.53
N GLY A 18 15.50 3.71 13.13
CA GLY A 18 15.02 2.48 12.49
C GLY A 18 14.67 1.32 13.42
N LEU A 19 15.19 1.25 14.65
CA LEU A 19 14.85 0.13 15.55
C LEU A 19 13.68 0.50 16.47
N ILE A 20 12.56 -0.22 16.33
CA ILE A 20 11.43 -0.14 17.24
C ILE A 20 11.51 -1.31 18.23
N VAL A 21 11.82 -1.02 19.49
CA VAL A 21 11.89 -2.00 20.58
C VAL A 21 10.68 -1.83 21.49
N GLY A 22 10.00 -2.93 21.84
CA GLY A 22 8.97 -2.97 22.87
C GLY A 22 7.53 -2.65 22.44
N GLN A 23 7.25 -2.49 21.14
CA GLN A 23 5.88 -2.31 20.65
C GLN A 23 5.21 -3.64 20.32
N THR A 24 3.93 -3.78 20.68
CA THR A 24 3.13 -4.97 20.40
C THR A 24 2.82 -5.07 18.89
N PRO A 25 3.12 -6.21 18.24
CA PRO A 25 2.70 -6.43 16.86
C PRO A 25 1.17 -6.53 16.80
N ALA A 26 0.56 -5.76 15.91
CA ALA A 26 -0.87 -5.76 15.65
C ALA A 26 -1.17 -6.25 14.24
N TRP A 27 -2.34 -6.88 14.11
CA TRP A 27 -2.88 -7.36 12.86
C TRP A 27 -4.25 -6.71 12.64
N LEU A 28 -4.45 -6.15 11.45
CA LEU A 28 -5.73 -5.66 10.98
C LEU A 28 -6.05 -6.38 9.67
N GLN A 29 -7.23 -6.97 9.56
CA GLN A 29 -7.70 -7.55 8.30
C GLN A 29 -9.08 -7.00 7.96
N ARG A 30 -9.25 -6.58 6.70
CA ARG A 30 -10.51 -6.01 6.21
C ARG A 30 -10.78 -6.43 4.79
N LYS A 31 -12.03 -6.83 4.54
CA LYS A 31 -12.55 -7.00 3.19
C LYS A 31 -13.07 -5.66 2.68
N ILE A 32 -12.55 -5.22 1.55
CA ILE A 32 -12.88 -3.95 0.88
C ILE A 32 -13.58 -4.27 -0.44
N HIS A 33 -14.60 -3.48 -0.77
CA HIS A 33 -15.29 -3.58 -2.05
C HIS A 33 -14.90 -2.37 -2.89
N LEU A 34 -14.29 -2.64 -4.04
CA LEU A 34 -14.00 -1.64 -5.06
C LEU A 34 -15.22 -1.50 -5.97
N ARG A 35 -15.54 -0.27 -6.37
CA ARG A 35 -16.60 0.04 -7.32
C ARG A 35 -16.38 -0.72 -8.63
N PRO A 36 -17.47 -1.15 -9.29
CA PRO A 36 -17.37 -1.71 -10.64
C PRO A 36 -16.63 -0.73 -11.56
N GLN A 37 -15.72 -1.26 -12.38
CA GLN A 37 -15.01 -0.51 -13.40
C GLN A 37 -15.27 -1.15 -14.76
N HIS A 38 -15.17 -0.34 -15.81
CA HIS A 38 -15.05 -0.86 -17.17
C HIS A 38 -13.63 -1.38 -17.38
N ARG A 39 -13.40 -2.11 -18.48
CA ARG A 39 -12.05 -2.52 -18.86
C ARG A 39 -11.08 -1.35 -18.85
N GLY A 40 -9.89 -1.56 -18.29
CA GLY A 40 -8.81 -0.60 -18.27
C GLY A 40 -8.07 -0.58 -16.95
N VAL A 41 -7.21 0.41 -16.79
CA VAL A 41 -6.35 0.55 -15.61
C VAL A 41 -6.84 1.72 -14.74
N HIS A 42 -7.18 1.42 -13.49
CA HIS A 42 -7.87 2.34 -12.59
C HIS A 42 -7.06 2.61 -11.33
N LEU A 43 -6.85 3.87 -10.99
CA LEU A 43 -6.21 4.26 -9.73
C LEU A 43 -7.19 4.05 -8.57
N VAL A 44 -6.87 3.14 -7.64
CA VAL A 44 -7.76 2.73 -6.53
C VAL A 44 -7.18 2.98 -5.15
N THR A 45 -6.00 3.62 -5.04
CA THR A 45 -5.34 3.92 -3.76
C THR A 45 -6.28 4.58 -2.75
N GLU A 46 -6.91 5.71 -3.13
CA GLU A 46 -7.78 6.47 -2.24
C GLU A 46 -9.05 5.70 -1.86
N GLU A 47 -9.57 4.89 -2.78
CA GLU A 47 -10.77 4.09 -2.54
C GLU A 47 -10.52 2.98 -1.50
N ILE A 48 -9.32 2.39 -1.52
CA ILE A 48 -8.86 1.44 -0.51
C ILE A 48 -8.65 2.16 0.83
N LEU A 49 -7.92 3.27 0.84
CA LEU A 49 -7.55 3.98 2.06
C LEU A 49 -8.75 4.54 2.82
N ARG A 50 -9.78 5.05 2.11
CA ARG A 50 -11.03 5.52 2.73
C ARG A 50 -11.77 4.43 3.51
N GLN A 51 -11.57 3.17 3.14
CA GLN A 51 -12.18 2.02 3.81
C GLN A 51 -11.28 1.43 4.92
N LEU A 52 -10.12 2.03 5.19
CA LEU A 52 -9.13 1.54 6.15
C LEU A 52 -8.60 2.66 7.09
N PRO A 53 -9.46 3.41 7.79
CA PRO A 53 -9.05 4.52 8.66
C PRO A 53 -8.08 4.09 9.78
N GLU A 54 -8.15 2.84 10.25
CA GLU A 54 -7.27 2.31 11.30
C GLU A 54 -5.81 2.20 10.87
N LEU A 55 -5.51 2.31 9.57
CA LEU A 55 -4.13 2.37 9.08
C LEU A 55 -3.36 3.49 9.78
N SER A 56 -4.02 4.61 10.10
CA SER A 56 -3.39 5.75 10.78
C SER A 56 -2.82 5.42 12.17
N GLN A 57 -3.26 4.30 12.76
CA GLN A 57 -2.80 3.82 14.06
C GLN A 57 -1.48 3.06 13.98
N PHE A 58 -0.99 2.68 12.79
CA PHE A 58 0.28 1.98 12.63
C PHE A 58 1.44 2.95 12.47
N THR A 59 2.55 2.73 13.19
CA THR A 59 3.80 3.51 13.01
C THR A 59 4.64 2.93 11.88
N VAL A 60 4.72 1.60 11.81
CA VAL A 60 5.46 0.87 10.76
C VAL A 60 4.78 -0.46 10.53
N GLY A 61 4.80 -0.96 9.30
CA GLY A 61 4.26 -2.27 8.99
C GLY A 61 4.34 -2.62 7.51
N LEU A 62 3.63 -3.68 7.16
CA LEU A 62 3.35 -4.07 5.78
C LEU A 62 1.85 -4.15 5.60
N MET A 63 1.36 -3.64 4.48
CA MET A 63 -0.01 -3.83 4.02
C MET A 63 0.01 -4.77 2.82
N HIS A 64 -0.56 -5.95 3.00
CA HIS A 64 -0.83 -6.90 1.94
C HIS A 64 -2.25 -6.69 1.39
N ILE A 65 -2.39 -6.59 0.08
CA ILE A 65 -3.67 -6.47 -0.63
C ILE A 65 -3.82 -7.71 -1.51
N GLN A 66 -4.83 -8.53 -1.25
CA GLN A 66 -5.17 -9.70 -2.08
C GLN A 66 -6.48 -9.44 -2.83
N LEU A 67 -6.42 -9.41 -4.15
CA LEU A 67 -7.61 -9.42 -5.01
C LEU A 67 -8.24 -10.81 -5.03
N LEU A 68 -9.53 -10.89 -4.73
CA LEU A 68 -10.29 -12.15 -4.66
C LEU A 68 -10.99 -12.47 -5.98
N HIS A 69 -10.30 -12.22 -7.09
CA HIS A 69 -10.81 -12.36 -8.46
C HIS A 69 -9.69 -12.88 -9.37
N THR A 70 -10.06 -13.59 -10.42
CA THR A 70 -9.15 -14.26 -11.35
C THR A 70 -9.08 -13.61 -12.74
N SER A 71 -9.96 -12.64 -13.01
CA SER A 71 -10.09 -11.92 -14.28
C SER A 71 -9.74 -10.43 -14.17
N ALA A 72 -9.06 -10.04 -13.10
CA ALA A 72 -8.52 -8.70 -12.87
C ALA A 72 -7.20 -8.83 -12.10
N SER A 73 -6.40 -7.78 -12.08
CA SER A 73 -5.10 -7.78 -11.39
C SER A 73 -4.85 -6.50 -10.61
N LEU A 74 -3.80 -6.52 -9.79
CA LEU A 74 -3.30 -5.35 -9.09
C LEU A 74 -1.89 -5.01 -9.57
N ALA A 75 -1.55 -3.72 -9.60
CA ALA A 75 -0.22 -3.24 -9.91
C ALA A 75 0.11 -1.98 -9.11
N ILE A 76 1.40 -1.63 -9.00
CA ILE A 76 1.85 -0.34 -8.47
C ILE A 76 2.61 0.37 -9.57
N ASN A 77 2.12 1.53 -9.99
CA ASN A 77 2.72 2.32 -11.03
C ASN A 77 2.18 3.77 -10.98
N GLU A 78 2.34 4.55 -12.04
CA GLU A 78 2.10 5.99 -12.05
C GLU A 78 0.70 6.43 -11.57
N ASN A 79 0.64 7.45 -10.71
CA ASN A 79 -0.59 7.98 -10.13
C ASN A 79 -1.00 9.35 -10.68
N TRP A 80 -0.24 9.90 -11.63
CA TRP A 80 -0.38 11.27 -12.10
C TRP A 80 -0.95 11.35 -13.52
N ASP A 81 -0.23 10.83 -14.50
CA ASP A 81 -0.63 10.91 -15.90
C ASP A 81 -1.67 9.83 -16.28
N PRO A 82 -2.89 10.20 -16.71
CA PRO A 82 -3.86 9.22 -17.20
C PRO A 82 -3.40 8.48 -18.46
N ASP A 83 -2.59 9.08 -19.33
CA ASP A 83 -2.18 8.49 -20.60
C ASP A 83 -1.36 7.21 -20.37
N VAL A 84 -0.60 7.15 -19.28
CA VAL A 84 0.16 5.95 -18.88
C VAL A 84 -0.76 4.75 -18.61
N ARG A 85 -1.98 4.98 -18.12
CA ARG A 85 -2.97 3.93 -17.86
C ARG A 85 -3.64 3.47 -19.15
N ASP A 86 -3.90 4.39 -20.07
CA ASP A 86 -4.46 4.10 -21.39
C ASP A 86 -3.45 3.32 -22.26
N ASP A 87 -2.18 3.74 -22.27
CA ASP A 87 -1.09 3.04 -22.96
C ASP A 87 -0.84 1.65 -22.39
N MET A 88 -0.90 1.50 -21.07
CA MET A 88 -0.79 0.18 -20.44
C MET A 88 -1.94 -0.74 -20.84
N GLU A 89 -3.18 -0.24 -20.90
CA GLU A 89 -4.31 -1.05 -21.35
C GLU A 89 -4.19 -1.43 -22.83
N MET A 90 -3.79 -0.47 -23.68
CA MET A 90 -3.48 -0.74 -25.09
C MET A 90 -2.44 -1.87 -25.20
N MET A 91 -1.35 -1.79 -24.43
CA MET A 91 -0.29 -2.81 -24.47
C MET A 91 -0.78 -4.17 -23.97
N LEU A 92 -1.57 -4.22 -22.90
CA LEU A 92 -2.16 -5.47 -22.39
C LEU A 92 -3.03 -6.15 -23.44
N ASN A 93 -3.85 -5.40 -24.17
CA ASN A 93 -4.66 -5.91 -25.29
C ASN A 93 -3.81 -6.36 -26.48
N ARG A 94 -2.63 -5.76 -26.69
CA ARG A 94 -1.71 -6.17 -27.75
C ARG A 94 -0.93 -7.44 -27.40
N ILE A 95 -0.59 -7.66 -26.13
CA ILE A 95 0.11 -8.88 -25.67
C ILE A 95 -0.87 -10.06 -25.59
N VAL A 96 -2.08 -9.80 -25.10
CA VAL A 96 -3.14 -10.82 -24.97
C VAL A 96 -4.42 -10.39 -25.72
N PRO A 97 -4.41 -10.45 -27.06
CA PRO A 97 -5.59 -10.25 -27.90
C PRO A 97 -6.73 -11.21 -27.57
N GLU A 98 -7.97 -10.74 -27.75
CA GLU A 98 -9.18 -11.55 -27.59
C GLU A 98 -9.42 -12.56 -28.71
N ASP A 99 -8.92 -12.27 -29.90
CA ASP A 99 -9.14 -13.08 -31.11
C ASP A 99 -8.20 -14.29 -31.21
N MET A 100 -7.36 -14.50 -30.20
CA MET A 100 -6.59 -15.74 -30.09
C MET A 100 -7.52 -16.95 -29.93
N PRO A 101 -7.12 -18.13 -30.44
CA PRO A 101 -7.94 -19.34 -30.43
C PRO A 101 -7.98 -20.01 -29.03
N PHE A 102 -8.42 -19.27 -28.01
CA PHE A 102 -8.58 -19.78 -26.66
C PHE A 102 -9.69 -20.82 -26.59
N ARG A 103 -9.43 -21.90 -25.83
CA ARG A 103 -10.42 -22.97 -25.60
C ARG A 103 -11.47 -22.60 -24.57
N HIS A 104 -11.14 -21.68 -23.67
CA HIS A 104 -12.02 -21.18 -22.63
C HIS A 104 -12.63 -19.85 -23.12
N SER A 105 -13.94 -19.78 -23.23
CA SER A 105 -14.66 -18.60 -23.73
C SER A 105 -16.14 -18.60 -23.29
N CYS A 106 -16.46 -19.34 -22.23
CA CYS A 106 -17.84 -19.55 -21.81
C CYS A 106 -18.51 -18.27 -21.29
N GLU A 107 -17.74 -17.28 -20.84
CA GLU A 107 -18.27 -16.00 -20.37
C GLU A 107 -18.05 -14.83 -21.36
N GLY A 108 -17.69 -15.12 -22.61
CA GLY A 108 -17.47 -14.11 -23.66
C GLY A 108 -16.04 -14.09 -24.21
N PRO A 109 -15.78 -13.25 -25.22
CA PRO A 109 -14.47 -13.15 -25.88
C PRO A 109 -13.37 -12.62 -24.96
N ASP A 110 -13.73 -11.87 -23.92
CA ASP A 110 -12.79 -11.25 -22.99
C ASP A 110 -12.41 -12.11 -21.78
N ASP A 111 -13.03 -13.29 -21.66
CA ASP A 111 -12.94 -14.14 -20.48
C ASP A 111 -11.53 -14.73 -20.29
N MET A 112 -11.07 -15.57 -21.21
CA MET A 112 -9.74 -16.15 -21.13
C MET A 112 -8.61 -15.13 -21.23
N PRO A 113 -8.67 -14.11 -22.11
CA PRO A 113 -7.67 -13.02 -22.11
C PRO A 113 -7.53 -12.37 -20.73
N ALA A 114 -8.63 -12.12 -20.03
CA ALA A 114 -8.61 -11.56 -18.69
C ALA A 114 -7.88 -12.45 -17.68
N HIS A 115 -8.07 -13.77 -17.75
CA HIS A 115 -7.34 -14.73 -16.92
C HIS A 115 -5.83 -14.71 -17.21
N VAL A 116 -5.42 -14.64 -18.49
CA VAL A 116 -4.00 -14.59 -18.86
C VAL A 116 -3.36 -13.30 -18.35
N LYS A 117 -3.99 -12.14 -18.61
CA LYS A 117 -3.49 -10.84 -18.13
C LYS A 117 -3.39 -10.80 -16.60
N ALA A 118 -4.38 -11.39 -15.91
CA ALA A 118 -4.37 -11.48 -14.45
C ALA A 118 -3.20 -12.34 -13.92
N CYS A 119 -2.87 -13.45 -14.58
CA CYS A 119 -1.72 -14.27 -14.22
C CYS A 119 -0.37 -13.56 -14.43
N PHE A 120 -0.25 -12.71 -15.45
CA PHE A 120 0.99 -11.97 -15.71
C PHE A 120 1.25 -10.85 -14.70
N LEU A 121 0.22 -10.06 -14.36
CA LEU A 121 0.37 -8.95 -13.42
C LEU A 121 0.30 -9.41 -11.95
N GLY A 122 -0.53 -10.43 -11.69
CA GLY A 122 -0.74 -10.96 -10.35
C GLY A 122 -1.96 -10.35 -9.65
N SER A 123 -2.40 -11.05 -8.61
CA SER A 123 -3.60 -10.72 -7.84
C SER A 123 -3.29 -10.08 -6.48
N ASN A 124 -2.03 -9.76 -6.19
CA ASN A 124 -1.67 -9.22 -4.88
C ASN A 124 -0.54 -8.19 -4.92
N LEU A 125 -0.51 -7.36 -3.89
CA LEU A 125 0.53 -6.36 -3.62
C LEU A 125 0.91 -6.41 -2.14
N THR A 126 2.17 -6.11 -1.84
CA THR A 126 2.64 -5.86 -0.47
C THR A 126 3.33 -4.51 -0.44
N VAL A 127 2.79 -3.57 0.33
CA VAL A 127 3.25 -2.17 0.39
C VAL A 127 3.70 -1.85 1.81
N PRO A 128 4.87 -1.22 2.01
CA PRO A 128 5.27 -0.78 3.33
C PRO A 128 4.34 0.30 3.89
N VAL A 129 4.14 0.29 5.20
CA VAL A 129 3.39 1.30 5.94
C VAL A 129 4.36 2.06 6.82
N SER A 130 4.25 3.39 6.81
CA SER A 130 5.07 4.28 7.64
C SER A 130 4.21 5.47 8.10
N ASP A 131 4.23 5.74 9.40
CA ASP A 131 3.48 6.82 10.04
C ASP A 131 2.00 6.88 9.64
N GLY A 132 1.39 5.70 9.55
CA GLY A 132 -0.02 5.54 9.26
C GLY A 132 -0.40 5.74 7.79
N LYS A 133 0.59 5.75 6.89
CA LYS A 133 0.41 5.94 5.45
C LYS A 133 1.11 4.84 4.67
N LEU A 134 0.67 4.63 3.43
CA LEU A 134 1.43 3.80 2.49
C LEU A 134 2.71 4.52 2.12
N ASN A 135 3.83 3.81 2.24
CA ASN A 135 5.14 4.31 1.85
C ASN A 135 5.37 3.97 0.37
N LEU A 136 4.79 4.81 -0.48
CA LEU A 136 4.89 4.76 -1.94
C LEU A 136 5.81 5.90 -2.42
N GLY A 137 6.52 5.69 -3.53
CA GLY A 137 7.21 6.78 -4.21
C GLY A 137 6.24 7.88 -4.68
N THR A 138 6.76 9.07 -4.97
CA THR A 138 5.97 10.26 -5.35
C THR A 138 4.92 9.96 -6.42
N TRP A 139 5.31 9.19 -7.43
CA TRP A 139 4.46 8.84 -8.57
C TRP A 139 3.76 7.51 -8.43
N GLN A 140 3.95 6.76 -7.33
CA GLN A 140 3.37 5.44 -7.21
C GLN A 140 1.94 5.49 -6.65
N GLY A 141 1.08 4.68 -7.23
CA GLY A 141 -0.28 4.41 -6.77
C GLY A 141 -0.67 2.96 -7.01
N VAL A 142 -1.67 2.50 -6.28
CA VAL A 142 -2.26 1.17 -6.45
C VAL A 142 -3.27 1.22 -7.59
N TRP A 143 -3.05 0.36 -8.58
CA TRP A 143 -3.94 0.17 -9.71
C TRP A 143 -4.78 -1.09 -9.56
N LEU A 144 -6.03 -1.01 -10.01
CA LEU A 144 -6.85 -2.15 -10.41
C LEU A 144 -6.82 -2.21 -11.93
N CYS A 145 -6.23 -3.26 -12.50
CA CYS A 145 -6.36 -3.52 -13.94
C CYS A 145 -7.57 -4.43 -14.14
N GLU A 146 -8.65 -3.85 -14.64
CA GLU A 146 -9.88 -4.55 -14.99
C GLU A 146 -9.78 -5.05 -16.43
N HIS A 147 -9.81 -6.37 -16.62
CA HIS A 147 -9.61 -6.95 -17.95
C HIS A 147 -10.92 -7.31 -18.64
N ARG A 148 -12.06 -7.29 -17.92
CA ARG A 148 -13.39 -7.56 -18.48
C ARG A 148 -14.07 -6.27 -18.90
N ASP A 149 -14.81 -6.29 -20.01
CA ASP A 149 -15.55 -5.12 -20.51
C ASP A 149 -16.68 -4.72 -19.56
N ARG A 150 -17.31 -5.71 -18.92
CA ARG A 150 -18.43 -5.55 -18.01
C ARG A 150 -18.17 -6.31 -16.72
N ALA A 151 -17.38 -5.71 -15.83
CA ALA A 151 -17.12 -6.27 -14.52
C ALA A 151 -18.10 -5.76 -13.46
N GLY A 152 -18.39 -6.62 -12.49
CA GLY A 152 -19.02 -6.22 -11.24
C GLY A 152 -18.00 -5.58 -10.27
N SER A 153 -18.45 -5.34 -9.03
CA SER A 153 -17.56 -4.88 -7.97
C SER A 153 -16.45 -5.91 -7.70
N ARG A 154 -15.21 -5.42 -7.57
CA ARG A 154 -14.06 -6.25 -7.19
C ARG A 154 -13.88 -6.25 -5.68
N LYS A 155 -13.46 -7.39 -5.13
CA LYS A 155 -13.28 -7.62 -3.69
C LYS A 155 -11.80 -7.76 -3.43
N VAL A 156 -11.27 -6.98 -2.49
CA VAL A 156 -9.90 -7.12 -2.02
C VAL A 156 -9.89 -7.40 -0.53
N LEU A 157 -9.00 -8.29 -0.10
CA LEU A 157 -8.72 -8.55 1.30
C LEU A 157 -7.42 -7.82 1.65
N VAL A 158 -7.52 -6.81 2.51
CA VAL A 158 -6.36 -6.07 3.01
C VAL A 158 -5.98 -6.62 4.37
N THR A 159 -4.71 -6.97 4.54
CA THR A 159 -4.12 -7.36 5.82
C THR A 159 -2.96 -6.42 6.12
N VAL A 160 -3.00 -5.72 7.26
CA VAL A 160 -1.92 -4.89 7.77
C VAL A 160 -1.31 -5.58 8.98
N ASN A 161 0.01 -5.73 8.98
CA ASN A 161 0.76 -6.22 10.13
C ASN A 161 1.88 -5.25 10.47
N GLY A 162 2.05 -4.90 11.74
CA GLY A 162 3.03 -3.91 12.12
C GLY A 162 2.94 -3.48 13.58
N ALA A 163 3.69 -2.45 13.93
CA ALA A 163 3.67 -1.85 15.26
C ALA A 163 2.68 -0.68 15.32
N LEU A 164 1.86 -0.65 16.37
CA LEU A 164 0.94 0.46 16.60
C LEU A 164 1.69 1.72 17.08
N ARG A 165 1.08 2.88 16.89
CA ARG A 165 1.51 4.15 17.46
C ARG A 165 1.38 4.07 18.97
N ASP A 166 2.46 4.43 19.66
CA ASP A 166 2.43 4.60 21.10
C ASP A 166 1.65 5.91 21.40
N PRO A 167 0.52 5.85 22.10
CA PRO A 167 -0.25 7.05 22.43
C PRO A 167 0.51 8.03 23.33
N GLU A 168 1.55 7.59 24.06
CA GLU A 168 2.34 8.45 24.94
C GLU A 168 3.56 9.10 24.28
N ARG A 169 3.92 8.69 23.05
CA ARG A 169 5.11 9.19 22.36
C ARG A 169 4.76 10.31 21.37
N THR A 170 4.95 11.55 21.80
CA THR A 170 4.86 12.74 20.92
C THR A 170 5.92 12.65 19.81
N PRO A 171 5.62 13.04 18.55
CA PRO A 171 6.62 13.04 17.49
C PRO A 171 7.79 13.96 17.89
N VAL A 172 9.00 13.41 17.92
CA VAL A 172 10.20 14.23 18.11
C VAL A 172 10.37 15.03 16.81
N SER A 173 10.09 16.33 16.87
CA SER A 173 10.38 17.25 15.76
C SER A 173 11.86 17.13 15.39
N PRO A 174 12.24 17.16 14.10
CA PRO A 174 13.65 17.27 13.72
C PRO A 174 14.13 18.66 14.11
N THR A 175 14.69 18.83 15.30
CA THR A 175 15.41 20.04 15.66
C THR A 175 16.75 20.03 14.92
N SER A 176 16.84 20.84 13.86
CA SER A 176 18.11 21.24 13.26
C SER A 176 19.04 21.77 14.36
N PRO A 177 20.31 21.38 14.43
CA PRO A 177 21.24 21.95 15.39
C PRO A 177 21.45 23.44 15.06
N ILE A 178 21.00 24.32 15.95
CA ILE A 178 21.39 25.73 15.95
C ILE A 178 22.89 25.79 16.20
N ALA A 179 23.64 26.24 15.20
CA ALA A 179 25.05 26.57 15.36
C ALA A 179 25.19 27.77 16.30
N SER A 180 25.78 27.54 17.47
CA SER A 180 26.20 28.60 18.40
C SER A 180 27.48 29.26 17.87
N THR A 181 27.37 30.45 17.29
CA THR A 181 28.53 31.33 17.10
C THR A 181 28.67 32.23 18.33
N THR A 182 29.54 31.84 19.25
CA THR A 182 30.19 32.79 20.16
C THR A 182 31.33 33.47 19.41
N SER A 183 31.25 34.79 19.24
CA SER A 183 32.39 35.64 18.93
C SER A 183 32.63 36.60 20.09
N SER A 184 33.88 36.64 20.52
CA SER A 184 34.46 37.46 21.59
C SER A 184 34.47 38.95 21.27
#